data_AF-A0A932G7B6-F1
#
_entry.id   AF-A0A932G7B6-F1
#
_cell.length_a   1.000
_cell.length_b   1.000
_cell.length_c   1.000
_cell.angle_alpha   90.00
_cell.angle_beta   90.00
_cell.angle_gamma   90.00
#
_symmetry.space_group_name_H-M   'P 1'
#
loop_
_entity.id
_entity.type
_entity.pdbx_description
1 polymer ?
#
loop_
_entity_poly.entity_id
_entity_poly.type
_entity_poly.pdbx_seq_one_letter_code
_entity_poly.pdbx_strand_id
1 'polypeptide(L)'
;MKKKLLLTLWILIPIVLLAYHYGPGQKGLARDRVVDLLKLAQQAEADGSWTDAVEAYAKALTLLPPDEQTARYKVQLAHADARIWTGELPEAIQEMEGLLDDLKKASATPDQLREVRGKLATAQYYEGWLMRLEGAAADEWTIPLEESRQNFKLLAEDAQKRGESTTAEADKKNLEAVIRLARMDMSELQALPLPKKCQGCKNCSQKCRSQREAKCKNPNPSEKEKKDARGAGVGKRPEGSGS
;
A
#
# COMPACT_ATOMS: atom_id res chain seq x y z
N MET A 1 -15.21 46.32 -40.04
CA MET A 1 -15.42 45.20 -39.11
C MET A 1 -14.52 43.99 -39.41
N LYS A 2 -14.41 43.51 -40.66
CA LYS A 2 -13.58 42.33 -41.03
C LYS A 2 -12.09 42.42 -40.65
N LYS A 3 -11.44 43.59 -40.80
CA LYS A 3 -10.02 43.78 -40.43
C LYS A 3 -9.76 43.67 -38.92
N LYS A 4 -10.68 44.16 -38.08
CA LYS A 4 -10.58 44.05 -36.62
C LYS A 4 -10.73 42.59 -36.17
N LEU A 5 -11.64 41.84 -36.81
CA LEU A 5 -11.86 40.42 -36.56
C LEU A 5 -10.61 39.58 -36.90
N LEU A 6 -9.99 39.83 -38.05
CA LEU A 6 -8.73 39.18 -38.47
C LEU A 6 -7.58 39.47 -37.50
N LEU A 7 -7.45 40.71 -37.05
CA LEU A 7 -6.41 41.10 -36.09
C LEU A 7 -6.62 40.43 -34.72
N THR A 8 -7.88 40.36 -34.23
CA THR A 8 -8.19 39.65 -32.98
C THR A 8 -7.93 38.15 -33.09
N LEU A 9 -8.26 37.51 -34.22
CA LEU A 9 -7.94 36.10 -34.46
C LEU A 9 -6.42 35.88 -34.50
N TRP A 10 -5.67 36.78 -35.14
CA TRP A 10 -4.21 36.70 -35.20
C TRP A 10 -3.54 36.78 -33.83
N ILE A 11 -4.07 37.60 -32.92
CA ILE A 11 -3.57 37.72 -31.54
C ILE A 11 -4.01 36.52 -30.68
N LEU A 12 -5.18 35.93 -30.94
CA LEU A 12 -5.68 34.78 -30.18
C LEU A 12 -4.92 33.48 -30.48
N ILE A 13 -4.43 33.29 -31.71
CA ILE A 13 -3.67 32.09 -32.10
C ILE A 13 -2.47 31.81 -31.17
N PRO A 14 -1.52 32.75 -30.92
CA PRO A 14 -0.39 32.47 -30.03
C PRO A 14 -0.83 32.22 -28.58
N ILE A 15 -1.91 32.86 -28.12
CA ILE A 15 -2.46 32.63 -26.77
C ILE A 15 -2.99 31.20 -26.64
N VAL A 16 -3.74 30.72 -27.64
CA VAL A 16 -4.25 29.34 -27.67
C VAL A 16 -3.10 28.33 -27.76
N LEU A 17 -2.09 28.59 -28.59
CA LEU A 17 -0.91 27.73 -28.71
C LEU A 17 -0.11 27.66 -27.39
N LEU A 18 0.09 28.80 -26.72
CA LEU A 18 0.73 28.84 -25.40
C LEU A 18 -0.09 28.08 -24.36
N ALA A 19 -1.41 28.30 -24.31
CA ALA A 19 -2.30 27.59 -23.40
C ALA A 19 -2.29 26.07 -23.64
N TYR A 20 -2.25 25.64 -24.91
CA TYR A 20 -2.11 24.23 -25.25
C TYR A 20 -0.74 23.68 -24.82
N HIS A 21 0.35 24.37 -25.16
CA HIS A 21 1.71 23.91 -24.88
C HIS A 21 1.93 23.74 -23.37
N TYR A 22 1.55 24.74 -22.56
CA TYR A 22 1.76 24.73 -21.10
C TYR A 22 0.72 23.91 -20.32
N GLY A 23 -0.42 23.57 -20.94
CA GLY A 23 -1.42 22.71 -20.32
C GLY A 23 -1.42 21.30 -20.91
N PRO A 24 -2.30 20.99 -21.88
CA PRO A 24 -2.40 19.67 -22.51
C PRO A 24 -1.09 19.11 -23.08
N GLY A 25 -0.26 19.95 -23.68
CA GLY A 25 1.01 19.57 -24.31
C GLY A 25 2.02 19.01 -23.30
N GLN A 26 2.25 19.72 -22.18
CA GLN A 26 3.09 19.22 -21.09
C GLN A 26 2.53 17.92 -20.47
N LYS A 27 1.20 17.81 -20.32
CA LYS A 27 0.57 16.57 -19.83
C LYS A 27 0.84 15.38 -20.76
N GLY A 28 0.81 15.59 -22.08
CA GLY A 28 1.17 14.57 -23.08
C GLY A 28 2.62 14.10 -22.93
N LEU A 29 3.56 15.05 -22.89
CA LEU A 29 4.98 14.74 -22.72
C LEU A 29 5.28 14.02 -21.38
N ALA A 30 4.58 14.39 -20.31
CA ALA A 30 4.71 13.71 -19.02
C ALA A 30 4.25 12.24 -19.11
N ARG A 31 3.14 11.96 -19.81
CA ARG A 31 2.66 10.59 -20.02
C ARG A 31 3.63 9.75 -20.84
N ASP A 32 4.21 10.31 -21.89
CA ASP A 32 5.18 9.59 -22.73
C ASP A 32 6.41 9.19 -21.88
N ARG A 33 6.93 10.12 -21.07
CA ARG A 33 8.04 9.83 -20.14
C ARG A 33 7.66 8.77 -19.10
N VAL A 34 6.44 8.82 -18.57
CA VAL A 34 5.94 7.79 -17.65
C VAL A 34 5.93 6.44 -18.34
N VAL A 35 5.43 6.34 -19.58
CA VAL A 35 5.41 5.08 -20.34
C VAL A 35 6.83 4.53 -20.52
N ASP A 36 7.80 5.37 -20.85
CA ASP A 36 9.19 4.93 -20.99
C ASP A 36 9.80 4.46 -19.66
N LEU A 37 9.52 5.17 -18.56
CA LEU A 37 9.95 4.76 -17.22
C LEU A 37 9.30 3.44 -16.78
N LEU A 38 8.03 3.21 -17.10
CA LEU A 38 7.35 1.94 -16.78
C LEU A 38 7.92 0.78 -17.59
N LYS A 39 8.28 0.99 -18.86
CA LYS A 39 8.99 -0.02 -19.65
C LYS A 39 10.36 -0.33 -19.06
N LEU A 40 11.11 0.70 -18.67
CA LEU A 40 12.41 0.54 -18.01
C LEU A 40 12.25 -0.27 -16.71
N ALA A 41 11.26 0.05 -15.89
CA ALA A 41 10.99 -0.66 -14.65
C ALA A 41 10.67 -2.13 -14.90
N GLN A 42 9.78 -2.43 -15.85
CA GLN A 42 9.41 -3.81 -16.21
C GLN A 42 10.57 -4.61 -16.79
N GLN A 43 11.45 -3.97 -17.58
CA GLN A 43 12.69 -4.60 -18.07
C GLN A 43 13.62 -4.90 -16.91
N ALA A 44 13.82 -3.95 -16.00
CA ALA A 44 14.64 -4.15 -14.81
C ALA A 44 14.09 -5.28 -13.91
N GLU A 45 12.77 -5.41 -13.75
CA GLU A 45 12.16 -6.56 -13.06
C GLU A 45 12.48 -7.89 -13.76
N ALA A 46 12.35 -7.94 -15.10
CA ALA A 46 12.65 -9.14 -15.88
C ALA A 46 14.13 -9.55 -15.78
N ASP A 47 15.02 -8.57 -15.70
CA ASP A 47 16.47 -8.76 -15.55
C ASP A 47 16.88 -9.02 -14.07
N GLY A 48 15.94 -8.93 -13.12
CA GLY A 48 16.21 -9.05 -11.69
C GLY A 48 16.95 -7.85 -11.07
N SER A 49 17.04 -6.74 -11.79
CA SER A 49 17.63 -5.47 -11.35
C SER A 49 16.62 -4.65 -10.52
N TRP A 50 16.23 -5.20 -9.37
CA TRP A 50 15.12 -4.66 -8.57
C TRP A 50 15.34 -3.23 -8.04
N THR A 51 16.58 -2.83 -7.79
CA THR A 51 16.92 -1.45 -7.41
C THR A 51 16.56 -0.45 -8.51
N ASP A 52 16.84 -0.82 -9.76
CA ASP A 52 16.59 0.02 -10.93
C ASP A 52 15.09 0.08 -11.22
N ALA A 53 14.37 -1.04 -10.99
CA ALA A 53 12.90 -1.07 -11.07
C ALA A 53 12.26 -0.12 -10.05
N VAL A 54 12.70 -0.17 -8.78
CA VAL A 54 12.22 0.73 -7.72
C VAL A 54 12.47 2.19 -8.10
N GLU A 55 13.67 2.53 -8.56
CA GLU A 55 14.00 3.90 -8.95
C GLU A 55 13.15 4.38 -10.15
N ALA A 56 12.96 3.52 -11.15
CA ALA A 56 12.16 3.82 -12.32
C ALA A 56 10.68 4.06 -11.97
N TYR A 57 10.09 3.22 -11.13
CA TYR A 57 8.72 3.43 -10.65
C TYR A 57 8.60 4.69 -9.80
N ALA A 58 9.56 4.97 -8.91
CA ALA A 58 9.56 6.19 -8.12
C ALA A 58 9.57 7.44 -9.01
N LYS A 59 10.43 7.46 -10.04
CA LYS A 59 10.45 8.53 -11.06
C LYS A 59 9.12 8.64 -11.79
N ALA A 60 8.51 7.51 -12.19
CA ALA A 60 7.21 7.52 -12.86
C ALA A 60 6.11 8.15 -11.99
N LEU A 61 6.09 7.86 -10.69
CA LEU A 61 5.13 8.44 -9.73
C LEU A 61 5.26 9.96 -9.60
N THR A 62 6.48 10.51 -9.72
CA THR A 62 6.68 11.97 -9.69
C THR A 62 6.14 12.69 -10.93
N LEU A 63 6.13 12.01 -12.08
CA LEU A 63 5.67 12.58 -13.36
C LEU A 63 4.19 12.30 -13.64
N LEU A 64 3.60 11.29 -12.99
CA LEU A 64 2.20 10.93 -13.14
C LEU A 64 1.27 12.06 -12.67
N PRO A 65 0.38 12.56 -13.54
CA PRO A 65 -0.59 13.58 -13.17
C PRO A 65 -1.48 13.12 -11.99
N PRO A 66 -1.83 14.03 -11.05
CA PRO A 66 -2.60 13.69 -9.87
C PRO A 66 -4.05 13.26 -10.19
N ASP A 67 -4.58 13.65 -11.34
CA ASP A 67 -5.89 13.25 -11.85
C ASP A 67 -5.94 11.79 -12.32
N GLU A 68 -4.79 11.12 -12.54
CA GLU A 68 -4.72 9.74 -13.02
C GLU A 68 -4.65 8.71 -11.89
N GLN A 69 -5.64 8.72 -11.02
CA GLN A 69 -5.66 7.86 -9.82
C GLN A 69 -5.53 6.36 -10.15
N THR A 70 -6.14 5.90 -11.26
CA THR A 70 -6.06 4.50 -11.72
C THR A 70 -4.64 4.12 -12.13
N ALA A 71 -3.91 4.99 -12.81
CA ALA A 71 -2.51 4.71 -13.18
C ALA A 71 -1.61 4.79 -11.95
N ARG A 72 -1.82 5.79 -11.09
CA ARG A 72 -1.04 6.00 -9.87
C ARG A 72 -1.07 4.81 -8.92
N TYR A 73 -2.26 4.27 -8.58
CA TYR A 73 -2.29 3.14 -7.63
C TYR A 73 -1.56 1.91 -8.18
N LYS A 74 -1.67 1.64 -9.48
CA LYS A 74 -0.97 0.50 -10.11
C LYS A 74 0.53 0.64 -9.99
N VAL A 75 1.05 1.83 -10.27
CA VAL A 75 2.48 2.12 -10.18
C VAL A 75 2.96 2.11 -8.74
N GLN A 76 2.18 2.62 -7.78
CA GLN A 76 2.50 2.54 -6.35
C GLN A 76 2.54 1.09 -5.86
N LEU A 77 1.58 0.28 -6.29
CA LEU A 77 1.52 -1.13 -5.92
C LEU A 77 2.70 -1.93 -6.51
N ALA A 78 3.07 -1.65 -7.77
CA ALA A 78 4.24 -2.25 -8.41
C ALA A 78 5.55 -1.81 -7.76
N HIS A 79 5.68 -0.52 -7.45
CA HIS A 79 6.81 0.03 -6.70
C HIS A 79 6.98 -0.68 -5.35
N ALA A 80 5.92 -0.75 -4.55
CA ALA A 80 5.95 -1.44 -3.26
C ALA A 80 6.31 -2.94 -3.40
N ASP A 81 5.80 -3.63 -4.42
CA ASP A 81 6.14 -5.04 -4.66
C ASP A 81 7.62 -5.21 -5.05
N ALA A 82 8.17 -4.31 -5.87
CA ALA A 82 9.59 -4.31 -6.22
C ALA A 82 10.50 -4.03 -5.00
N ARG A 83 10.07 -3.18 -4.07
CA ARG A 83 10.79 -2.90 -2.81
C ARG A 83 10.95 -4.12 -1.90
N ILE A 84 10.04 -5.10 -1.99
CA ILE A 84 10.20 -6.35 -1.25
C ILE A 84 11.49 -7.06 -1.69
N TRP A 85 11.79 -7.07 -2.99
CA TRP A 85 12.98 -7.70 -3.56
C TRP A 85 14.29 -7.02 -3.16
N THR A 86 14.26 -5.72 -2.86
CA THR A 86 15.43 -4.95 -2.42
C THR A 86 15.69 -5.05 -0.92
N GLY A 87 14.89 -5.82 -0.17
CA GLY A 87 15.02 -5.95 1.28
C GLY A 87 14.32 -4.85 2.08
N GLU A 88 13.44 -4.10 1.42
CA GLU A 88 12.64 -3.01 2.00
C GLU A 88 11.20 -3.45 2.31
N LEU A 89 11.05 -4.67 2.87
CA LEU A 89 9.73 -5.23 3.16
C LEU A 89 8.90 -4.37 4.14
N PRO A 90 9.41 -3.93 5.30
CA PRO A 90 8.63 -3.08 6.20
C PRO A 90 8.18 -1.77 5.55
N GLU A 91 9.03 -1.17 4.73
CA GLU A 91 8.71 0.06 4.02
C GLU A 91 7.69 -0.17 2.89
N ALA A 92 7.76 -1.31 2.20
CA ALA A 92 6.75 -1.74 1.22
C ALA A 92 5.38 -1.96 1.87
N ILE A 93 5.34 -2.57 3.06
CA ILE A 93 4.10 -2.77 3.83
C ILE A 93 3.48 -1.42 4.20
N GLN A 94 4.27 -0.50 4.76
CA GLN A 94 3.80 0.85 5.10
C GLN A 94 3.25 1.59 3.87
N GLU A 95 3.89 1.45 2.71
CA GLU A 95 3.42 2.03 1.45
C GLU A 95 2.09 1.42 0.99
N MET A 96 1.93 0.09 1.09
CA MET A 96 0.69 -0.61 0.74
C MET A 96 -0.45 -0.30 1.73
N GLU A 97 -0.16 -0.13 3.02
CA GLU A 97 -1.14 0.33 4.03
C GLU A 97 -1.68 1.73 3.67
N GLY A 98 -0.77 2.67 3.41
CA GLY A 98 -1.13 4.03 3.00
C GLY A 98 -1.94 4.04 1.71
N LEU A 99 -1.51 3.26 0.71
CA LEU A 99 -2.24 3.09 -0.54
C LEU A 99 -3.65 2.54 -0.33
N LEU A 100 -3.79 1.52 0.51
CA LEU A 100 -5.08 0.92 0.81
C LEU A 100 -6.03 1.93 1.48
N ASP A 101 -5.52 2.76 2.40
CA ASP A 101 -6.31 3.79 3.05
C ASP A 101 -6.72 4.92 2.11
N ASP A 102 -5.84 5.32 1.21
CA ASP A 102 -6.15 6.32 0.20
C ASP A 102 -7.19 5.81 -0.80
N LEU A 103 -7.11 4.54 -1.23
CA LEU A 103 -8.13 3.92 -2.06
C LEU A 103 -9.49 3.82 -1.36
N LYS A 104 -9.53 3.52 -0.04
CA LYS A 104 -10.77 3.55 0.74
C LYS A 104 -11.39 4.95 0.78
N LYS A 105 -10.57 5.99 1.02
CA LYS A 105 -11.03 7.39 1.06
C LYS A 105 -11.52 7.88 -0.30
N ALA A 106 -10.89 7.41 -1.38
CA ALA A 106 -11.27 7.72 -2.75
C ALA A 106 -12.45 6.90 -3.28
N SER A 107 -13.06 6.02 -2.46
CA SER A 107 -14.14 5.11 -2.86
C SER A 107 -13.77 4.28 -4.10
N ALA A 108 -12.54 3.75 -4.13
CA ALA A 108 -12.04 2.89 -5.20
C ALA A 108 -12.90 1.63 -5.40
N THR A 109 -12.75 0.98 -6.55
CA THR A 109 -13.53 -0.22 -6.85
C THR A 109 -13.18 -1.38 -5.90
N PRO A 110 -14.11 -2.32 -5.66
CA PRO A 110 -13.83 -3.50 -4.85
C PRO A 110 -12.61 -4.30 -5.34
N ASP A 111 -12.40 -4.35 -6.65
CA ASP A 111 -11.27 -5.07 -7.25
C ASP A 111 -9.92 -4.38 -6.95
N GLN A 112 -9.87 -3.04 -6.99
CA GLN A 112 -8.67 -2.28 -6.61
C GLN A 112 -8.32 -2.53 -5.13
N LEU A 113 -9.32 -2.46 -4.25
CA LEU A 113 -9.14 -2.73 -2.81
C LEU A 113 -8.69 -4.17 -2.57
N ARG A 114 -9.26 -5.12 -3.31
CA ARG A 114 -8.90 -6.54 -3.24
C ARG A 114 -7.44 -6.77 -3.65
N GLU A 115 -7.01 -6.19 -4.76
CA GLU A 115 -5.65 -6.35 -5.27
C GLU A 115 -4.61 -5.88 -4.25
N VAL A 116 -4.78 -4.66 -3.72
CA VAL A 116 -3.86 -4.09 -2.72
C VAL A 116 -3.90 -4.90 -1.43
N ARG A 117 -5.08 -5.29 -0.92
CA ARG A 117 -5.19 -6.13 0.28
C ARG A 117 -4.48 -7.47 0.12
N GLY A 118 -4.61 -8.12 -1.04
CA GLY A 118 -3.97 -9.42 -1.28
C GLY A 118 -2.45 -9.32 -1.23
N LYS A 119 -1.88 -8.29 -1.87
CA LYS A 119 -0.43 -8.03 -1.82
C LYS A 119 0.04 -7.63 -0.42
N LEU A 120 -0.69 -6.74 0.27
CA LEU A 120 -0.40 -6.34 1.65
C LEU A 120 -0.39 -7.54 2.60
N ALA A 121 -1.43 -8.37 2.55
CA ALA A 121 -1.53 -9.57 3.39
C ALA A 121 -0.37 -10.54 3.14
N THR A 122 0.03 -10.68 1.88
CA THR A 122 1.16 -11.51 1.47
C THR A 122 2.48 -10.95 2.01
N ALA A 123 2.67 -9.63 1.99
CA ALA A 123 3.84 -8.96 2.54
C ALA A 123 3.93 -9.12 4.07
N GLN A 124 2.81 -8.89 4.78
CA GLN A 124 2.68 -9.09 6.23
C GLN A 124 2.94 -10.55 6.65
N TYR A 125 2.53 -11.52 5.83
CA TYR A 125 2.88 -12.93 6.03
C TYR A 125 4.40 -13.16 6.01
N TYR A 126 5.13 -12.58 5.06
CA TYR A 126 6.58 -12.70 5.03
C TYR A 126 7.28 -11.92 6.13
N GLU A 127 6.72 -10.78 6.55
CA GLU A 127 7.24 -10.01 7.68
C GLU A 127 7.22 -10.87 8.94
N GLY A 128 6.06 -11.48 9.26
CA GLY A 128 5.94 -12.39 10.39
C GLY A 128 6.89 -13.59 10.29
N TRP A 129 7.05 -14.17 9.10
CA TRP A 129 8.03 -15.25 8.87
C TRP A 129 9.45 -14.77 9.18
N LEU A 130 9.90 -13.67 8.57
CA LEU A 130 11.25 -13.14 8.74
C LEU A 130 11.53 -12.75 10.19
N MET A 131 10.59 -12.07 10.85
CA MET A 131 10.73 -11.72 12.26
C MET A 131 10.92 -12.95 13.13
N ARG A 132 10.22 -14.06 12.84
CA ARG A 132 10.44 -15.32 13.53
C ARG A 132 11.85 -15.87 13.30
N LEU A 133 12.33 -15.88 12.06
CA LEU A 133 13.70 -16.32 11.74
C LEU A 133 14.77 -15.45 12.40
N GLU A 134 14.49 -14.16 12.58
CA GLU A 134 15.35 -13.20 13.28
C GLU A 134 15.27 -13.30 14.82
N GLY A 135 14.40 -14.17 15.35
CA GLY A 135 14.25 -14.38 16.80
C GLY A 135 13.45 -13.29 17.50
N ALA A 136 12.55 -12.60 16.80
CA ALA A 136 11.63 -11.64 17.42
C ALA A 136 10.76 -12.29 18.50
N ALA A 137 10.32 -11.50 19.46
CA ALA A 137 9.42 -11.96 20.51
C ALA A 137 8.03 -12.28 19.93
N ALA A 138 7.30 -13.19 20.60
CA ALA A 138 6.01 -13.68 20.11
C ALA A 138 4.96 -12.58 19.94
N ASP A 139 4.91 -11.63 20.86
CA ASP A 139 4.06 -10.44 20.80
C ASP A 139 4.42 -9.50 19.64
N GLU A 140 5.63 -9.58 19.08
CA GLU A 140 6.02 -8.75 17.95
C GLU A 140 5.67 -9.37 16.60
N TRP A 141 6.05 -10.63 16.36
CA TRP A 141 5.85 -11.28 15.05
C TRP A 141 4.42 -11.75 14.83
N THR A 142 3.62 -11.93 15.89
CA THR A 142 2.20 -12.28 15.75
C THR A 142 1.39 -11.13 15.16
N ILE A 143 1.75 -9.87 15.43
CA ILE A 143 1.03 -8.69 14.92
C ILE A 143 0.85 -8.74 13.39
N PRO A 144 1.92 -8.78 12.57
CA PRO A 144 1.76 -8.82 11.12
C PRO A 144 1.08 -10.10 10.62
N LEU A 145 1.27 -11.25 11.31
CA LEU A 145 0.52 -12.46 10.94
C LEU A 145 -0.97 -12.32 11.19
N GLU A 146 -1.39 -11.65 12.26
CA GLU A 146 -2.81 -11.45 12.53
C GLU A 146 -3.46 -10.43 11.61
N GLU A 147 -2.71 -9.44 11.13
CA GLU A 147 -3.15 -8.53 10.07
C GLU A 147 -3.30 -9.27 8.74
N SER A 148 -2.32 -10.10 8.38
CA SER A 148 -2.38 -10.97 7.20
C SER A 148 -3.59 -11.90 7.26
N ARG A 149 -3.83 -12.54 8.41
CA ARG A 149 -4.98 -13.44 8.65
C ARG A 149 -6.30 -12.70 8.44
N GLN A 150 -6.44 -11.51 9.01
CA GLN A 150 -7.66 -10.70 8.87
C GLN A 150 -7.93 -10.31 7.42
N ASN A 151 -6.89 -9.91 6.69
CA ASN A 151 -6.99 -9.56 5.28
C ASN A 151 -7.43 -10.77 4.42
N PHE A 152 -6.78 -11.92 4.54
CA PHE A 152 -7.16 -13.10 3.75
C PHE A 152 -8.54 -13.65 4.11
N LYS A 153 -8.92 -13.61 5.40
CA LYS A 153 -10.27 -13.97 5.81
C LYS A 153 -11.32 -13.08 5.12
N LEU A 154 -11.12 -11.76 5.15
CA LEU A 154 -12.02 -10.81 4.50
C LEU A 154 -12.10 -11.07 2.99
N LEU A 155 -10.96 -11.27 2.33
CA LEU A 155 -10.91 -11.55 0.89
C LEU A 155 -11.65 -12.84 0.51
N ALA A 156 -11.51 -13.91 1.30
CA ALA A 156 -12.20 -15.16 1.09
C ALA A 156 -13.73 -15.00 1.25
N GLU A 157 -14.18 -14.31 2.31
CA GLU A 157 -15.60 -14.04 2.55
C GLU A 157 -16.21 -13.19 1.42
N ASP A 158 -15.50 -12.16 0.97
CA ASP A 158 -15.97 -11.27 -0.09
C ASP A 158 -15.99 -11.98 -1.46
N ALA A 159 -15.02 -12.83 -1.78
CA ALA A 159 -15.05 -13.67 -2.98
C ALA A 159 -16.22 -14.66 -2.94
N GLN A 160 -16.49 -15.27 -1.78
CA GLN A 160 -17.63 -16.18 -1.61
C GLN A 160 -18.97 -15.46 -1.80
N LYS A 161 -19.14 -14.26 -1.23
CA LYS A 161 -20.35 -13.44 -1.43
C LYS A 161 -20.58 -13.06 -2.89
N ARG A 162 -19.50 -12.87 -3.66
CA ARG A 162 -19.54 -12.54 -5.10
C ARG A 162 -19.72 -13.78 -6.00
N GLY A 163 -19.76 -14.99 -5.43
CA GLY A 163 -19.87 -16.23 -6.20
C GLY A 163 -18.57 -16.67 -6.89
N GLU A 164 -17.44 -16.08 -6.54
CA GLU A 164 -16.13 -16.38 -7.12
C GLU A 164 -15.47 -17.55 -6.37
N SER A 165 -15.98 -18.77 -6.57
CA SER A 165 -15.55 -19.94 -5.79
C SER A 165 -14.05 -20.24 -5.90
N THR A 166 -13.46 -20.17 -7.09
CA THR A 166 -12.01 -20.43 -7.28
C THR A 166 -11.14 -19.43 -6.52
N THR A 167 -11.52 -18.16 -6.59
CA THR A 167 -10.89 -17.05 -5.88
C THR A 167 -11.01 -17.20 -4.37
N ALA A 168 -12.20 -17.55 -3.88
CA ALA A 168 -12.45 -17.78 -2.45
C ALA A 168 -11.59 -18.94 -1.91
N GLU A 169 -11.47 -20.04 -2.66
CA GLU A 169 -10.62 -21.16 -2.27
C GLU A 169 -9.13 -20.80 -2.27
N ALA A 170 -8.67 -19.97 -3.20
CA ALA A 170 -7.29 -19.47 -3.20
C ALA A 170 -7.00 -18.61 -1.96
N ASP A 171 -7.91 -17.70 -1.61
CA ASP A 171 -7.76 -16.86 -0.41
C ASP A 171 -7.84 -17.67 0.89
N LYS A 172 -8.68 -18.72 0.94
CA LYS A 172 -8.72 -19.69 2.07
C LYS A 172 -7.40 -20.43 2.23
N LYS A 173 -6.77 -20.88 1.13
CA LYS A 173 -5.44 -21.53 1.20
C LYS A 173 -4.38 -20.57 1.73
N ASN A 174 -4.42 -19.30 1.33
CA ASN A 174 -3.52 -18.28 1.87
C ASN A 174 -3.77 -18.07 3.37
N LEU A 175 -5.04 -18.00 3.80
CA LEU A 175 -5.42 -17.93 5.21
C LEU A 175 -4.89 -19.13 6.02
N GLU A 176 -5.02 -20.34 5.49
CA GLU A 176 -4.49 -21.56 6.09
C GLU A 176 -2.96 -21.54 6.20
N ALA A 177 -2.27 -21.00 5.19
CA ALA A 177 -0.82 -20.83 5.22
C ALA A 177 -0.38 -19.88 6.35
N VAL A 178 -1.11 -18.78 6.59
CA VAL A 178 -0.85 -17.87 7.72
C VAL A 178 -1.05 -18.58 9.06
N ILE A 179 -2.16 -19.32 9.21
CA ILE A 179 -2.45 -20.07 10.44
C ILE A 179 -1.40 -21.15 10.68
N ARG A 180 -0.97 -21.85 9.63
CA ARG A 180 0.10 -22.85 9.71
C ARG A 180 1.41 -22.20 10.15
N LEU A 181 1.78 -21.08 9.53
CA LEU A 181 2.99 -20.34 9.91
C LEU A 181 2.95 -19.93 11.38
N ALA A 182 1.82 -19.42 11.88
CA ALA A 182 1.67 -19.02 13.28
C ALA A 182 1.84 -20.20 14.27
N ARG A 183 1.48 -21.41 13.86
CA ARG A 183 1.53 -22.63 14.70
C ARG A 183 2.79 -23.46 14.54
N MET A 184 3.55 -23.24 13.48
CA MET A 184 4.81 -23.92 13.19
C MET A 184 5.81 -23.73 14.34
N ASP A 185 6.66 -24.71 14.60
CA ASP A 185 7.80 -24.51 15.50
C ASP A 185 9.00 -23.87 14.79
N MET A 186 10.08 -23.56 15.52
CA MET A 186 11.25 -22.92 14.92
C MET A 186 12.04 -23.86 13.99
N SER A 187 12.15 -25.14 14.33
CA SER A 187 12.91 -26.11 13.53
C SER A 187 12.24 -26.39 12.19
N GLU A 188 10.92 -26.52 12.18
CA GLU A 188 10.12 -26.63 10.96
C GLU A 188 10.27 -25.37 10.10
N LEU A 189 10.25 -24.19 10.73
CA LEU A 189 10.35 -22.92 10.01
C LEU A 189 11.70 -22.74 9.32
N GLN A 190 12.79 -23.12 10.00
CA GLN A 190 14.15 -23.06 9.46
C GLN A 190 14.39 -24.09 8.34
N ALA A 191 13.62 -25.17 8.31
CA ALA A 191 13.68 -26.17 7.24
C ALA A 191 12.96 -25.72 5.96
N LEU A 192 12.09 -24.71 6.04
CA LEU A 192 11.38 -24.19 4.87
C LEU A 192 12.24 -23.21 4.07
N PRO A 193 12.24 -23.30 2.72
CA PRO A 193 12.94 -22.34 1.90
C PRO A 193 12.24 -20.98 1.98
N LEU A 194 13.01 -19.95 2.37
CA LEU A 194 12.53 -18.58 2.34
C LEU A 194 12.16 -18.18 0.89
N PRO A 195 11.03 -17.50 0.65
CA PRO A 195 10.66 -17.00 -0.66
C PRO A 195 11.78 -16.16 -1.28
N LYS A 196 12.08 -16.37 -2.56
CA LYS A 196 13.19 -15.70 -3.27
C LYS A 196 13.19 -14.18 -3.09
N LYS A 197 12.00 -13.57 -3.20
CA LYS A 197 11.81 -12.12 -3.03
C LYS A 197 12.16 -11.59 -1.65
N CYS A 198 12.21 -12.44 -0.63
CA CYS A 198 12.55 -12.05 0.74
C CYS A 198 13.98 -12.41 1.13
N GLN A 199 14.78 -13.03 0.24
CA GLN A 199 16.17 -13.42 0.54
C GLN A 199 17.08 -12.23 0.87
N GLY A 200 16.78 -11.05 0.32
CA GLY A 200 17.49 -9.81 0.61
C GLY A 200 17.04 -9.09 1.88
N CYS A 201 15.91 -9.48 2.48
CA CYS A 201 15.37 -8.83 3.67
C CYS A 201 16.22 -9.15 4.89
N LYS A 202 16.78 -8.11 5.52
CA LYS A 202 17.58 -8.21 6.75
C LYS A 202 17.14 -7.17 7.75
N ASN A 203 17.25 -7.49 9.03
CA ASN A 203 16.90 -6.62 10.14
C ASN A 203 15.43 -6.17 10.09
N CYS A 204 14.54 -7.06 9.62
CA CYS A 204 13.12 -6.78 9.50
C CYS A 204 12.55 -6.36 10.86
N SER A 205 12.79 -7.13 11.92
CA SER A 205 12.33 -6.82 13.27
C SER A 205 12.80 -5.44 13.75
N GLN A 206 14.07 -5.09 13.51
CA GLN A 206 14.61 -3.81 13.94
C GLN A 206 13.98 -2.64 13.16
N LYS A 207 13.80 -2.80 11.85
CA LYS A 207 13.08 -1.83 11.01
C LYS A 207 11.65 -1.63 11.50
N CYS A 208 10.91 -2.71 11.75
CA CYS A 208 9.53 -2.65 12.24
C CYS A 208 9.44 -1.93 13.60
N ARG A 209 10.34 -2.23 14.54
CA ARG A 209 10.43 -1.51 15.83
C ARG A 209 10.67 -0.02 15.62
N SER A 210 11.64 0.33 14.78
CA SER A 210 11.97 1.74 14.51
C SER A 210 10.80 2.52 13.88
N GLN A 211 10.04 1.88 12.98
CA GLN A 211 8.86 2.47 12.36
C GLN A 211 7.75 2.68 13.40
N ARG A 212 7.50 1.69 14.27
CA ARG A 212 6.52 1.82 15.37
C ARG A 212 6.89 2.95 16.31
N GLU A 213 8.15 3.04 16.72
CA GLU A 213 8.65 4.14 17.55
C GLU A 213 8.47 5.51 16.86
N ALA A 214 8.75 5.60 15.56
CA ALA A 214 8.56 6.82 14.79
C ALA A 214 7.09 7.23 14.73
N LYS A 215 6.17 6.28 14.51
CA LYS A 215 4.71 6.50 14.53
C LYS A 215 4.25 7.00 15.92
N CYS A 216 4.79 6.45 17.02
CA CYS A 216 4.48 6.93 18.38
C CYS A 216 5.01 8.33 18.68
N LYS A 217 6.20 8.69 18.17
CA LYS A 217 6.82 10.02 18.38
C LYS A 217 6.14 11.12 17.55
N ASN A 218 5.69 10.79 16.34
CA ASN A 218 5.05 11.72 15.41
C ASN A 218 3.70 11.17 14.94
N PRO A 219 2.68 11.11 15.82
CA PRO A 219 1.36 10.59 15.44
C PRO A 219 0.73 11.51 14.39
N ASN A 220 0.06 10.90 13.41
CA ASN A 220 -0.67 11.66 12.39
C ASN A 220 -1.74 12.54 13.08
N PRO A 221 -2.06 13.74 12.54
CA PRO A 221 -3.08 14.61 13.13
C PRO A 221 -4.46 13.95 13.28
N SER A 222 -4.78 12.97 12.43
CA SER A 222 -6.01 12.16 12.49
C SER A 222 -6.01 11.10 13.60
N GLU A 223 -4.83 10.76 14.14
CA GLU A 223 -4.62 9.77 15.21
C GLU A 223 -4.38 10.43 16.58
N LYS A 224 -4.20 11.77 16.62
CA LYS A 224 -4.23 12.54 17.85
C LYS A 224 -5.63 12.41 18.48
N GLU A 225 -5.73 11.50 19.43
CA GLU A 225 -6.87 11.21 20.31
C GLU A 225 -8.19 11.91 19.93
N LYS A 226 -9.12 11.12 19.36
CA LYS A 226 -10.53 11.36 19.71
C LYS A 226 -10.62 11.13 21.22
N LYS A 227 -10.64 12.21 22.01
CA LYS A 227 -10.88 12.15 23.47
C LYS A 227 -12.03 11.18 23.72
N ASP A 228 -11.76 10.09 24.42
CA ASP A 228 -12.77 9.10 24.76
C ASP A 228 -13.88 9.80 25.56
N ALA A 229 -15.11 9.81 25.03
CA ALA A 229 -16.27 10.41 25.68
C ALA A 229 -16.77 9.59 26.89
N ARG A 230 -16.14 8.45 27.22
CA ARG A 230 -16.49 7.61 28.37
C ARG A 230 -16.08 8.16 29.74
N GLY A 231 -15.63 9.41 29.83
CA GLY A 231 -15.31 10.09 31.08
C GLY A 231 -16.46 10.86 31.75
N ALA A 232 -17.65 10.97 31.15
CA ALA A 232 -18.75 11.76 31.69
C ALA A 232 -19.87 10.88 32.25
N GLY A 233 -19.67 10.30 33.43
CA GLY A 233 -20.67 9.42 34.05
C GLY A 233 -20.46 9.09 35.51
N VAL A 234 -19.80 9.94 36.31
CA VAL A 234 -19.85 9.81 37.77
C VAL A 234 -21.02 10.64 38.29
N GLY A 235 -22.23 10.12 38.10
CA GLY A 235 -23.40 10.64 38.80
C GLY A 235 -23.24 10.37 40.30
N LYS A 236 -23.14 11.43 41.11
CA LYS A 236 -23.23 11.32 42.57
C LYS A 236 -24.56 10.64 42.93
N ARG A 237 -24.48 9.50 43.61
CA ARG A 237 -25.63 8.82 44.22
C ARG A 237 -26.27 9.79 45.24
N PRO A 238 -27.57 10.10 45.13
CA PRO A 238 -28.23 10.93 46.13
C PRO A 238 -28.36 10.14 47.44
N GLU A 239 -27.83 10.71 48.53
CA GLU A 239 -28.11 10.23 49.88
C GLU A 239 -29.50 10.73 50.29
N GLY A 240 -30.48 9.83 50.22
CA GLY A 240 -31.82 10.05 50.77
C GLY A 240 -32.11 8.97 51.80
N SER A 241 -32.26 9.39 53.06
CA SER A 241 -32.80 8.57 54.13
C SER A 241 -34.22 8.13 53.80
N GLY A 242 -34.45 6.82 53.72
CA GLY A 242 -35.80 6.27 53.68
C GLY A 242 -36.47 6.41 55.05
N SER A 243 -37.71 6.91 55.05
CA SER A 243 -38.72 6.53 56.04
C SER A 243 -39.47 5.31 55.53
#